data_AF-X1CE87-F1
#
_entry.id   AF-X1CE87-F1
#
_cell.length_a   1.000
_cell.length_b   1.000
_cell.length_c   1.000
_cell.angle_alpha   90.00
_cell.angle_beta   90.00
_cell.angle_gamma   90.00
#
_symmetry.space_group_name_H-M   'P 1'
#
loop_
_entity.id
_entity.type
_entity.pdbx_description
1 polymer ?
#
loop_
_entity_poly.entity_id
_entity_poly.type
_entity_poly.pdbx_seq_one_letter_code
_entity_poly.pdbx_strand_id
1 'polypeptide(L)' 'MVNKKDFTPFDLRRYPIVPLIGVGVLLIRNNSLLLVKRKFNPDAGYWSIPGGHLDLGERVQVAAERE' A
#
# COMPACT_ATOMS: atom_id res chain seq x y z
N MET A 1 -27.08 -4.17 -11.63
CA MET A 1 -26.31 -3.02 -11.07
C MET A 1 -26.56 -3.00 -9.57
N VAL A 2 -25.55 -3.33 -8.76
CA VAL A 2 -25.67 -3.33 -7.29
C VAL A 2 -25.89 -1.90 -6.80
N ASN A 3 -26.78 -1.72 -5.83
CA ASN A 3 -27.07 -0.41 -5.27
C ASN A 3 -25.88 0.06 -4.41
N LYS A 4 -25.29 1.19 -4.78
CA LYS A 4 -24.04 1.74 -4.21
C LYS A 4 -24.09 2.11 -2.72
N LYS A 5 -25.24 1.97 -2.06
CA LYS A 5 -25.46 2.51 -0.71
C LYS A 5 -24.98 1.60 0.43
N ASP A 6 -24.60 0.35 0.15
CA ASP A 6 -24.21 -0.65 1.16
C ASP A 6 -22.69 -0.91 1.24
N PHE A 7 -21.84 -0.11 0.57
CA PHE A 7 -20.37 -0.30 0.58
C PHE A 7 -19.66 0.42 1.72
N THR A 8 -18.61 -0.21 2.26
CA THR A 8 -17.71 0.34 3.28
C THR A 8 -16.28 0.56 2.73
N PRO A 9 -15.42 1.35 3.41
CA PRO A 9 -14.21 1.96 2.82
C PRO A 9 -13.11 1.01 2.33
N PHE A 10 -13.27 -0.30 2.49
CA PHE A 10 -12.27 -1.34 2.23
C PHE A 10 -12.74 -2.45 1.27
N ASP A 11 -13.94 -2.32 0.70
CA ASP A 11 -14.64 -3.44 0.05
C ASP A 11 -14.15 -3.71 -1.38
N LEU A 12 -12.90 -4.16 -1.50
CA LEU A 12 -12.55 -5.49 -2.04
C LEU A 12 -11.04 -5.55 -2.35
N ARG A 13 -10.13 -5.43 -1.36
CA ARG A 13 -8.66 -5.51 -1.63
C ARG A 13 -8.20 -6.69 -2.49
N ARG A 14 -8.91 -7.83 -2.45
CA ARG A 14 -8.59 -9.02 -3.24
C ARG A 14 -9.16 -8.99 -4.67
N TYR A 15 -10.29 -8.31 -4.88
CA TYR A 15 -10.99 -8.17 -6.16
C TYR A 15 -11.65 -6.80 -6.28
N PRO A 16 -10.85 -5.72 -6.29
CA PRO A 16 -11.41 -4.40 -6.09
C PRO A 16 -12.16 -3.99 -7.36
N ILE A 17 -13.32 -3.36 -7.18
CA ILE A 17 -14.11 -2.84 -8.31
C ILE A 17 -13.37 -1.72 -9.06
N VAL A 18 -12.30 -1.17 -8.46
CA VAL A 18 -11.38 -0.20 -9.04
C VAL A 18 -9.94 -0.53 -8.62
N PRO A 19 -8.90 -0.19 -9.40
CA PRO A 19 -7.52 -0.41 -8.99
C PRO A 19 -7.17 0.29 -7.68
N LEU A 20 -6.45 -0.40 -6.80
CA LEU A 20 -5.81 0.21 -5.62
C LEU A 20 -4.33 0.41 -5.94
N ILE A 21 -3.86 1.65 -5.85
CA ILE A 21 -2.48 2.00 -6.21
C ILE A 21 -1.64 1.99 -4.94
N GLY A 22 -0.57 1.20 -4.95
CA GLY A 22 0.44 1.17 -3.90
C GLY A 22 1.76 1.78 -4.37
N VAL A 23 2.52 2.29 -3.41
CA VAL A 23 3.90 2.75 -3.60
C VAL A 23 4.83 1.96 -2.67
N GLY A 24 6.03 1.66 -3.14
CA GLY A 24 7.07 0.99 -2.36
C GLY A 24 8.42 1.70 -2.52
N VAL A 25 9.22 1.71 -1.47
CA VAL A 25 10.48 2.46 -1.40
C VAL A 25 11.66 1.53 -1.19
N LEU A 26 12.65 1.59 -2.09
CA LEU A 26 13.94 0.93 -1.92
C LEU A 26 14.95 1.92 -1.36
N LEU A 27 15.12 1.93 -0.04
CA LEU A 27 16.10 2.78 0.63
C LEU A 27 17.42 2.02 0.79
N ILE A 28 18.43 2.44 0.02
CA ILE A 28 19.76 1.83 0.01
C ILE A 28 20.77 2.79 0.65
N ARG A 29 21.52 2.30 1.64
CA ARG A 29 22.62 3.05 2.27
C ARG A 29 23.76 2.11 2.59
N ASN A 30 24.99 2.49 2.24
CA ASN A 30 26.20 1.70 2.55
C ASN A 30 26.06 0.21 2.18
N ASN A 31 25.56 -0.06 0.97
CA ASN A 31 25.35 -1.42 0.47
C ASN A 31 24.32 -2.26 1.27
N SER A 32 23.46 -1.61 2.06
CA SER A 32 22.38 -2.22 2.84
C SER A 32 21.02 -1.70 2.35
N LEU A 33 20.00 -2.56 2.37
CA LEU A 33 18.62 -2.22 2.02
C LEU A 33 17.76 -2.19 3.30
N LEU A 34 16.94 -1.14 3.46
CA LEU A 34 15.96 -1.08 4.53
C LEU A 34 14.77 -2.01 4.21
N LEU A 35 14.45 -2.87 5.17
CA LEU A 35 13.27 -3.73 5.13
C LEU A 35 12.48 -3.56 6.43
N VAL A 36 11.15 -3.74 6.34
CA VAL A 36 10.23 -3.74 7.48
C VAL A 36 9.61 -5.12 7.65
N LYS A 37 9.43 -5.57 8.89
CA LYS A 37 8.71 -6.81 9.20
C LYS A 37 7.23 -6.49 9.34
N ARG A 38 6.41 -7.01 8.43
CA ARG A 38 4.97 -6.67 8.35
C ARG A 38 4.23 -7.18 9.58
N LYS A 39 3.43 -6.31 10.21
CA LYS A 39 2.60 -6.67 11.36
C LYS A 39 1.23 -7.26 10.98
N PHE A 40 0.69 -6.86 9.82
CA PHE A 40 -0.70 -7.15 9.43
C PHE A 40 -0.78 -7.86 8.08
N ASN A 41 -1.88 -8.60 7.88
CA ASN A 41 -2.18 -9.23 6.60
C ASN A 41 -2.48 -8.22 5.49
N PRO A 42 -2.21 -8.55 4.21
CA PRO A 42 -1.54 -9.78 3.75
C PRO A 42 -0.06 -9.80 4.15
N ASP A 43 0.51 -11.01 4.23
CA ASP A 43 1.93 -11.28 4.51
C ASP A 43 2.45 -10.81 5.87
N ALA A 44 1.62 -10.94 6.91
CA ALA A 44 2.07 -10.72 8.28
C ALA A 44 3.28 -11.62 8.62
N GLY A 45 4.30 -11.07 9.26
CA GLY A 45 5.53 -11.76 9.67
C GLY A 45 6.64 -11.80 8.60
N TYR A 46 6.33 -11.52 7.34
CA TYR A 46 7.32 -11.45 6.27
C TYR A 46 8.04 -10.10 6.23
N TRP A 47 9.26 -10.10 5.71
CA TRP A 47 10.02 -8.89 5.40
C TRP A 47 9.55 -8.31 4.06
N SER A 48 9.42 -7.00 3.99
CA SER A 48 9.03 -6.28 2.78
C SER A 48 9.72 -4.91 2.73
N ILE A 49 9.63 -4.26 1.58
CA ILE A 49 10.05 -2.87 1.43
C ILE A 49 9.03 -1.94 2.13
N PRO A 50 9.47 -0.80 2.70
CA PRO A 50 8.55 0.25 3.17
C PRO A 50 7.61 0.72 2.05
N GLY A 51 6.41 1.16 2.41
CA GLY A 51 5.42 1.65 1.46
C GLY A 51 3.99 1.51 1.95
N GLY A 52 3.07 2.01 1.12
CA GLY A 52 1.65 2.10 1.46
C GLY A 52 0.78 2.43 0.25
N HIS A 53 -0.44 2.90 0.54
CA HIS A 53 -1.40 3.25 -0.50
C HIS A 53 -1.24 4.72 -0.92
N LEU A 54 -1.45 4.96 -2.20
CA LEU A 54 -1.56 6.31 -2.73
C LEU A 54 -2.92 6.90 -2.38
N ASP A 55 -2.93 8.12 -1.84
CA ASP A 55 -4.18 8.85 -1.63
C ASP A 55 -4.68 9.49 -2.94
N LEU A 56 -5.99 9.70 -3.05
CA LEU A 56 -6.58 10.24 -4.28
C LEU A 56 -6.03 11.65 -4.57
N GLY A 57 -5.42 11.82 -5.74
CA GLY A 57 -4.81 13.10 -6.16
C GLY A 57 -3.40 13.33 -5.65
N GLU A 58 -2.85 12.40 -4.85
CA GLU A 58 -1.46 12.46 -4.37
C GLU A 58 -0.48 12.10 -5.50
N ARG A 59 0.68 12.77 -5.53
CA ARG A 59 1.79 12.39 -6.39
C ARG A 59 2.53 11.19 -5.79
N VAL A 60 2.94 10.24 -6.64
CA VAL A 60 3.67 9.03 -6.20
C VAL A 60 4.90 9.37 -5.36
N GLN A 61 5.65 10.43 -5.68
CA GLN A 61 6.81 10.85 -4.90
C GLN A 61 6.45 11.32 -3.49
N VAL A 62 5.34 12.04 -3.35
CA VAL A 62 4.87 12.55 -2.04
C VAL A 62 4.43 11.38 -1.16
N ALA A 63 3.72 10.41 -1.74
CA ALA A 63 3.32 9.19 -1.03
C ALA A 63 4.53 8.39 -0.56
N ALA A 64 5.57 8.27 -1.40
CA ALA A 64 6.80 7.56 -1.05
C ALA A 64 7.57 8.23 0.11
N GLU A 65 7.51 9.55 0.24
CA GLU A 65 8.14 10.29 1.35
C GLU A 65 7.35 10.20 2.66
N ARG A 66 6.02 10.03 2.58
CA ARG A 66 5.09 9.96 3.72
C ARG A 66 5.09 8.59 4.42
N GLU A 67 5.22 7.51 3.65
CA GLU A 67 5.18 6.10 4.12
C GLU A 67 6.51 5.62 4.70
#